data_AF-A0A4Y2B337-F1
#
_entry.id   AF-A0A4Y2B337-F1
#
_cell.length_a   1.000
_cell.length_b   1.000
_cell.length_c   1.000
_cell.angle_alpha   90.00
_cell.angle_beta   90.00
_cell.angle_gamma   90.00
#
_symmetry.space_group_name_H-M   'P 1'
#
loop_
_entity.id
_entity.type
_entity.pdbx_description
1 polymer ?
#
loop_
_entity_poly.entity_id
_entity_poly.type
_entity_poly.pdbx_seq_one_letter_code
_entity_poly.pdbx_strand_id
1 'polypeptide(L)'
;MDSSEESSGTEDISDQPGPSSNIAQSSLKENINAQIELRMGIVRGRKCFLTPKIVAVLDRFHISQRSAVFILEAVAESLRHDIDELAINRNTIQRYREDFRKTKATRIKELFKANEPSFVCVH
;
A
#
# COMPACT_ATOMS: atom_id res chain seq x y z
N MET A 1 -46.98 48.88 16.12
CA MET A 1 -47.13 47.52 15.59
C MET A 1 -46.69 47.61 14.14
N ASP A 2 -45.56 47.09 13.69
CA ASP A 2 -44.48 46.32 14.31
C ASP A 2 -43.21 46.61 13.48
N SER A 3 -42.05 46.50 14.10
CA SER A 3 -40.71 46.77 13.51
C SER A 3 -40.25 45.63 12.60
N SER A 4 -39.28 45.87 11.71
CA SER A 4 -37.97 45.18 11.65
C SER A 4 -37.29 45.23 10.27
N GLU A 5 -35.97 45.37 10.34
CA GLU A 5 -34.99 45.54 9.27
C GLU A 5 -34.47 44.19 8.73
N GLU A 6 -33.81 44.27 7.55
CA GLU A 6 -32.71 43.43 7.04
C GLU A 6 -32.91 41.91 6.81
N SER A 7 -32.50 41.41 5.64
CA SER A 7 -31.32 40.54 5.52
C SER A 7 -31.10 40.05 4.09
N SER A 8 -29.83 40.00 3.71
CA SER A 8 -29.26 39.62 2.42
C SER A 8 -29.31 38.11 2.15
N GLY A 9 -29.13 37.74 0.89
CA GLY A 9 -28.99 36.34 0.48
C GLY A 9 -28.51 36.19 -0.96
N THR A 10 -27.30 36.68 -1.25
CA THR A 10 -26.52 36.25 -2.43
C THR A 10 -25.42 35.34 -1.94
N GLU A 11 -25.56 34.02 -2.06
CA GLU A 11 -24.40 33.13 -2.13
C GLU A 11 -24.64 32.04 -3.18
N ASP A 12 -23.80 32.16 -4.20
CA ASP A 12 -23.68 31.39 -5.42
C ASP A 12 -23.02 30.05 -5.06
N ILE A 13 -23.76 28.94 -5.08
CA ILE A 13 -23.19 27.61 -4.87
C ILE A 13 -22.54 27.17 -6.18
N SER A 14 -21.29 27.59 -6.35
CA SER A 14 -20.40 27.07 -7.37
C SER A 14 -20.05 25.62 -7.02
N ASP A 15 -20.61 24.66 -7.75
CA ASP A 15 -20.21 23.26 -7.72
C ASP A 15 -18.74 23.12 -8.17
N GLN A 16 -17.82 23.24 -7.20
CA GLN A 16 -16.41 22.93 -7.43
C GLN A 16 -16.28 21.46 -7.83
N PRO A 17 -15.68 21.15 -9.00
CA PRO A 17 -15.36 19.79 -9.36
C PRO A 17 -14.27 19.31 -8.39
N GLY A 18 -14.61 18.32 -7.56
CA GLY A 18 -13.66 17.74 -6.61
C GLY A 18 -12.37 17.32 -7.31
N PRO A 19 -11.20 17.45 -6.65
CA PRO A 19 -9.92 17.16 -7.29
C PRO A 19 -9.94 15.71 -7.77
N SER A 20 -9.72 15.54 -9.08
CA SER A 20 -9.64 14.26 -9.77
C SER A 20 -8.60 13.37 -9.08
N SER A 21 -9.08 12.57 -8.13
CA SER A 21 -8.27 11.72 -7.26
C SER A 21 -7.52 10.63 -8.04
N ASN A 22 -7.95 10.35 -9.27
CA ASN A 22 -7.54 9.17 -10.01
C ASN A 22 -6.12 9.26 -10.60
N ILE A 23 -5.64 10.45 -10.95
CA ILE A 23 -4.33 10.65 -11.62
C ILE A 23 -3.18 10.59 -10.60
N ALA A 24 -3.39 11.07 -9.37
CA ALA A 24 -2.41 10.97 -8.29
C ALA A 24 -2.29 9.53 -7.74
N GLN A 25 -3.35 8.73 -7.81
CA GLN A 25 -3.34 7.35 -7.30
C GLN A 25 -2.49 6.40 -8.16
N SER A 26 -2.47 6.57 -9.49
CA SER A 26 -1.81 5.66 -10.44
C SER A 26 -0.29 5.89 -10.53
N SER A 27 0.16 7.14 -10.72
CA SER A 27 1.59 7.50 -10.71
C SER A 27 2.27 7.12 -9.38
N LEU A 28 1.55 7.32 -8.28
CA LEU A 28 2.01 6.93 -6.96
C LEU A 28 2.01 5.41 -6.75
N LYS A 29 1.27 4.61 -7.54
CA LYS A 29 1.25 3.12 -7.47
C LYS A 29 2.49 2.50 -8.10
N GLU A 30 2.99 3.07 -9.19
CA GLU A 30 4.15 2.55 -9.92
C GLU A 30 5.47 2.83 -9.20
N ASN A 31 5.59 4.00 -8.57
CA ASN A 31 6.73 4.36 -7.72
C ASN A 31 6.90 3.40 -6.50
N ILE A 32 5.79 2.84 -5.99
CA ILE A 32 5.77 1.91 -4.83
C ILE A 32 6.47 0.60 -5.13
N ASN A 33 6.17 0.00 -6.29
CA ASN A 33 6.72 -1.31 -6.62
C ASN A 33 8.24 -1.20 -6.71
N ALA A 34 8.75 -0.13 -7.32
CA ALA A 34 10.18 0.16 -7.44
C ALA A 34 10.88 0.39 -6.08
N GLN A 35 10.27 1.16 -5.15
CA GLN A 35 10.83 1.42 -3.81
C GLN A 35 10.83 0.17 -2.91
N ILE A 36 9.76 -0.62 -2.99
CA ILE A 36 9.69 -1.89 -2.26
C ILE A 36 10.72 -2.86 -2.84
N GLU A 37 10.84 -2.97 -4.16
CA GLU A 37 11.81 -3.81 -4.85
C GLU A 37 13.27 -3.40 -4.53
N LEU A 38 13.55 -2.10 -4.38
CA LEU A 38 14.84 -1.55 -3.92
C LEU A 38 15.16 -1.91 -2.46
N ARG A 39 14.20 -1.78 -1.55
CA ARG A 39 14.40 -2.10 -0.11
C ARG A 39 14.37 -3.60 0.18
N MET A 40 13.74 -4.39 -0.68
CA MET A 40 13.61 -5.84 -0.55
C MET A 40 14.90 -6.61 -0.86
N GLY A 41 16.04 -5.92 -1.03
CA GLY A 41 17.40 -6.40 -0.84
C GLY A 41 17.68 -7.79 -1.42
N ILE A 42 18.39 -7.82 -2.55
CA ILE A 42 18.92 -9.03 -3.20
C ILE A 42 19.34 -10.05 -2.12
N VAL A 43 18.62 -11.18 -2.06
CA VAL A 43 18.97 -12.25 -1.12
C VAL A 43 20.34 -12.76 -1.55
N ARG A 44 21.36 -12.55 -0.70
CA ARG A 44 22.75 -12.91 -0.97
C ARG A 44 22.83 -14.36 -1.48
N GLY A 45 23.15 -14.53 -2.77
CA GLY A 45 23.39 -15.82 -3.41
C GLY A 45 22.16 -16.65 -3.80
N ARG A 46 20.91 -16.18 -3.59
CA ARG A 46 19.69 -16.88 -4.07
C ARG A 46 18.75 -15.92 -4.79
N LYS A 47 18.05 -16.41 -5.81
CA LYS A 47 17.07 -15.62 -6.57
C LYS A 47 15.89 -15.26 -5.68
N CYS A 48 15.56 -13.97 -5.64
CA CYS A 48 14.38 -13.51 -4.91
C CYS A 48 13.12 -13.92 -5.69
N PHE A 49 12.35 -14.84 -5.13
CA PHE A 49 11.05 -15.25 -5.68
C PHE A 49 9.89 -14.37 -5.16
N LEU A 50 10.10 -13.68 -4.04
CA LEU A 50 9.06 -12.92 -3.34
C LEU A 50 8.93 -11.51 -3.92
N THR A 51 7.90 -11.31 -4.72
CA THR A 51 7.51 -9.97 -5.20
C THR A 51 6.55 -9.30 -4.22
N PRO A 52 6.40 -7.95 -4.26
CA PRO A 52 5.45 -7.25 -3.41
C PRO A 52 4.01 -7.74 -3.63
N LYS A 53 3.70 -8.16 -4.86
CA LYS A 53 2.40 -8.75 -5.24
C LYS A 53 2.15 -10.06 -4.51
N ILE A 54 3.14 -10.97 -4.48
CA ILE A 54 3.02 -12.24 -3.74
C ILE A 54 2.83 -11.95 -2.25
N VAL A 55 3.65 -11.07 -1.67
CA VAL A 55 3.57 -10.71 -0.24
C VAL A 55 2.19 -10.11 0.11
N ALA A 56 1.64 -9.25 -0.75
CA ALA A 56 0.31 -8.68 -0.57
C ALA A 56 -0.80 -9.75 -0.58
N VAL A 57 -0.69 -10.77 -1.45
CA VAL A 57 -1.62 -11.91 -1.48
C VAL A 57 -1.52 -12.72 -0.20
N LEU A 58 -0.30 -13.05 0.26
CA LEU A 58 -0.08 -13.78 1.51
C LEU A 58 -0.67 -13.06 2.73
N ASP A 59 -0.54 -11.73 2.80
CA ASP A 59 -1.13 -10.91 3.86
C ASP A 59 -2.66 -10.85 3.77
N ARG A 60 -3.21 -10.69 2.56
CA ARG A 60 -4.67 -10.57 2.34
C ARG A 60 -5.43 -11.84 2.72
N PHE A 61 -4.86 -13.01 2.42
CA PHE A 61 -5.48 -14.30 2.71
C PHE A 61 -5.03 -14.89 4.06
N HIS A 62 -4.32 -14.11 4.88
CA HIS A 62 -3.82 -14.55 6.18
C HIS A 62 -3.03 -15.86 6.13
N ILE A 63 -2.29 -16.09 5.04
CA ILE A 63 -1.55 -17.32 4.83
C ILE A 63 -0.40 -17.38 5.85
N SER A 64 -0.31 -18.50 6.56
CA SER A 64 0.77 -18.73 7.51
C SER A 64 2.11 -18.85 6.80
N GLN A 65 3.22 -18.54 7.49
CA GLN A 65 4.55 -18.68 6.87
C GLN A 65 4.83 -20.12 6.39
N ARG A 66 4.34 -21.13 7.14
CA ARG A 66 4.49 -22.53 6.77
C ARG A 66 3.73 -22.85 5.49
N SER A 67 2.46 -22.45 5.42
CA SER A 67 1.62 -22.65 4.23
C SER A 67 2.18 -21.91 3.02
N ALA A 68 2.74 -20.71 3.22
CA ALA A 68 3.36 -19.94 2.16
C ALA A 68 4.57 -20.66 1.56
N VAL A 69 5.45 -21.26 2.38
CA VAL A 69 6.58 -22.07 1.89
C VAL A 69 6.07 -23.21 1.00
N PHE A 70 5.14 -24.04 1.51
CA PHE A 70 4.60 -25.17 0.75
C PHE A 70 3.96 -24.77 -0.58
N ILE A 71 3.16 -23.69 -0.59
CA ILE A 71 2.49 -23.22 -1.81
C ILE A 71 3.53 -22.71 -2.82
N LEU A 72 4.50 -21.92 -2.37
CA LEU A 72 5.50 -21.33 -3.25
C LEU A 72 6.47 -22.39 -3.81
N GLU A 73 6.85 -23.38 -3.00
CA GLU A 73 7.64 -24.53 -3.46
C GLU A 73 6.89 -25.34 -4.51
N ALA A 74 5.63 -25.71 -4.25
CA ALA A 74 4.82 -26.48 -5.21
C ALA A 74 4.62 -25.72 -6.54
N VAL A 75 4.43 -24.40 -6.48
CA VAL A 75 4.33 -23.54 -7.68
C VAL A 75 5.67 -23.47 -8.41
N ALA A 76 6.78 -23.27 -7.71
CA ALA A 76 8.12 -23.25 -8.32
C ALA A 76 8.44 -24.58 -9.01
N GLU A 77 8.16 -25.71 -8.35
CA GLU A 77 8.36 -27.05 -8.89
C GLU A 77 7.51 -27.30 -10.15
N SER A 78 6.24 -26.88 -10.12
CA SER A 78 5.32 -26.96 -11.27
C SER A 78 5.80 -26.13 -12.46
N LEU A 79 6.48 -25.02 -12.19
CA LEU A 79 7.08 -24.14 -13.20
C LEU A 79 8.50 -24.57 -13.62
N ARG A 80 8.97 -25.74 -13.14
CA ARG A 80 10.32 -26.28 -13.41
C ARG A 80 11.44 -25.34 -12.97
N HIS A 81 11.21 -24.56 -11.91
CA HIS A 81 12.26 -23.78 -11.26
C HIS A 81 12.99 -24.64 -10.22
N ASP A 82 14.31 -24.47 -10.15
CA ASP A 82 15.12 -25.09 -9.12
C ASP A 82 14.83 -24.42 -7.77
N ILE A 83 14.32 -25.19 -6.81
CA ILE A 83 13.94 -24.71 -5.47
C ILE A 83 15.19 -24.26 -4.70
N ASP A 84 16.34 -24.90 -4.92
CA ASP A 84 17.59 -24.59 -4.20
C ASP A 84 18.15 -23.21 -4.60
N GLU A 85 17.87 -22.78 -5.83
CA GLU A 85 18.21 -21.44 -6.31
C GLU A 85 17.30 -20.34 -5.74
N LEU A 86 16.11 -20.71 -5.22
CA LEU A 86 15.12 -19.74 -4.75
C LEU A 86 15.26 -19.44 -3.27
N ALA A 87 15.01 -18.19 -2.91
CA ALA A 87 14.99 -17.73 -1.52
C ALA A 87 13.69 -18.08 -0.77
N ILE A 88 13.11 -19.27 -0.98
CA ILE A 88 11.84 -19.68 -0.37
C ILE A 88 12.15 -20.35 0.98
N ASN A 89 12.21 -19.57 2.05
CA ASN A 89 12.25 -20.11 3.42
C ASN A 89 11.44 -19.24 4.37
N ARG A 90 11.09 -19.81 5.53
CA ARG A 90 10.22 -19.18 6.53
C ARG A 90 10.72 -17.81 6.99
N ASN A 91 12.03 -17.67 7.23
CA ASN A 91 12.64 -16.43 7.69
C ASN A 91 12.65 -15.36 6.60
N THR A 92 12.91 -15.74 5.35
CA THR A 92 12.82 -14.83 4.21
C THR A 92 11.39 -14.32 4.08
N ILE A 93 10.37 -15.20 4.06
CA ILE A 93 8.98 -14.75 3.92
C ILE A 93 8.57 -13.85 5.10
N GLN A 94 9.00 -14.17 6.32
CA GLN A 94 8.76 -13.31 7.48
C GLN A 94 9.37 -11.92 7.29
N ARG A 95 10.66 -11.83 6.96
CA ARG A 95 11.36 -10.56 6.78
C ARG A 95 10.71 -9.71 5.69
N TYR A 96 10.35 -10.33 4.56
CA TYR A 96 9.67 -9.64 3.46
C TYR A 96 8.30 -9.11 3.86
N ARG A 97 7.53 -9.86 4.67
CA ARG A 97 6.24 -9.38 5.20
C ARG A 97 6.42 -8.21 6.17
N GLU A 98 7.43 -8.26 7.02
CA GLU A 98 7.74 -7.14 7.94
C GLU A 98 8.10 -5.87 7.17
N ASP A 99 8.98 -5.98 6.17
CA ASP A 99 9.41 -4.82 5.39
C ASP A 99 8.28 -4.26 4.52
N PHE A 100 7.45 -5.13 3.95
CA PHE A 100 6.23 -4.73 3.23
C PHE A 100 5.27 -3.97 4.15
N ARG A 101 5.04 -4.44 5.37
CA ARG A 101 4.17 -3.76 6.35
C ARG A 101 4.76 -2.44 6.84
N LYS A 102 6.06 -2.38 7.11
CA LYS A 102 6.74 -1.12 7.47
C LYS A 102 6.55 -0.08 6.37
N THR A 103 6.78 -0.49 5.11
CA THR A 103 6.62 0.40 3.95
C THR A 103 5.18 0.87 3.82
N LYS A 104 4.22 -0.04 3.97
CA LYS A 104 2.79 0.29 3.96
C LYS A 104 2.42 1.28 5.08
N ALA A 105 2.93 1.08 6.30
CA ALA A 105 2.66 1.95 7.43
C ALA A 105 3.26 3.36 7.25
N THR A 106 4.51 3.45 6.78
CA THR A 106 5.15 4.73 6.45
C THR A 106 4.33 5.50 5.42
N ARG A 107 3.86 4.82 4.37
CA ARG A 107 3.01 5.44 3.35
C ARG A 107 1.69 5.96 3.92
N ILE A 108 1.00 5.18 4.75
CA ILE A 108 -0.25 5.62 5.37
C ILE A 108 0.01 6.87 6.22
N LYS A 109 1.13 6.91 6.95
CA LYS A 109 1.53 8.07 7.76
C LYS A 109 1.82 9.30 6.90
N GLU A 110 2.53 9.15 5.79
CA GLU A 110 2.81 10.25 4.85
C GLU A 110 1.52 10.78 4.21
N LEU A 111 0.63 9.89 3.76
CA LEU A 111 -0.66 10.27 3.22
C LEU A 111 -1.53 11.00 4.26
N PHE A 112 -1.51 10.54 5.51
CA PHE A 112 -2.27 11.21 6.57
C PHE A 112 -1.76 12.63 6.81
N LYS A 113 -0.44 12.81 6.90
CA LYS A 113 0.18 14.15 7.07
C LYS A 113 -0.07 15.08 5.89
N ALA A 114 -0.04 14.56 4.66
CA ALA A 114 -0.32 15.36 3.47
C ALA A 114 -1.76 15.89 3.42
N ASN A 115 -2.67 15.25 4.17
CA ASN A 115 -4.09 15.61 4.24
C ASN A 115 -4.47 16.18 5.62
N GLU A 116 -3.51 16.68 6.41
CA GLU A 116 -3.78 17.25 7.73
C GLU A 116 -4.59 18.56 7.58
N PRO A 117 -5.82 18.63 8.13
CA PRO A 117 -6.64 19.83 8.01
C PRO A 117 -6.03 20.96 8.85
N SER A 118 -5.98 22.17 8.29
CA SER A 118 -5.40 23.35 8.94
C SER A 118 -6.16 23.82 10.18
N PHE A 119 -7.45 23.49 10.28
CA PHE A 119 -8.27 23.73 11.47
C PHE A 119 -9.39 22.69 11.52
N VAL A 120 -9.83 22.36 12.74
CA VAL A 120 -11.00 21.50 13.00
C VAL A 120 -11.93 22.29 13.91
N CYS A 121 -13.12 22.63 13.43
CA CYS A 121 -14.16 23.26 14.24
C CYS A 121 -15.05 22.17 14.83
N VAL A 122 -15.18 22.13 16.16
CA VAL A 122 -16.06 21.20 16.88
C VAL A 122 -17.23 22.03 17.43
N HIS A 123 -18.46 21.65 17.08
CA HIS A 123 -19.69 22.32 17.51
C HIS A 123 -20.31 21.59 18.71
#